data_AF-A0A918MFG4-F1
#
_entry.id   AF-A0A918MFG4-F1
#
_cell.length_a   1.000
_cell.length_b   1.000
_cell.length_c   1.000
_cell.angle_alpha   90.00
_cell.angle_beta   90.00
_cell.angle_gamma   90.00
#
_symmetry.space_group_name_H-M   'P 1'
#
loop_
_entity.id
_entity.type
_entity.pdbx_description
1 polymer ?
#
loop_
_entity_poly.entity_id
_entity_poly.type
_entity_poly.pdbx_seq_one_letter_code
_entity_poly.pdbx_strand_id
1 'polypeptide(L)'
;MSALEQLSLAEFITSGAYGRHVRSSRLRYRRRRDALPAAVFTGAPEVTVTGIAAGLHAVLRLPRGMEQSVVQAAAWQGLALHGLD
;
A
#
# COMPACT_ATOMS: atom_id res chain seq x y z
N MET A 1 -4.94 13.67 22.50
CA MET A 1 -4.34 14.62 21.54
C MET A 1 -4.15 15.94 22.27
N SER A 2 -2.91 16.40 22.39
CA SER A 2 -2.54 17.64 23.08
C SER A 2 -3.10 18.88 22.36
N ALA A 3 -3.18 20.02 23.06
CA ALA A 3 -3.60 21.28 22.46
C ALA A 3 -2.67 21.71 21.30
N LEU A 4 -1.37 21.40 21.38
CA LEU A 4 -0.40 21.69 20.33
C LEU A 4 -0.69 20.89 19.04
N GLU A 5 -1.03 19.60 19.16
CA GLU A 5 -1.41 18.77 18.01
C GLU A 5 -2.69 19.30 17.35
N GLN A 6 -3.66 19.76 18.14
CA GLN A 6 -4.90 20.34 17.63
C GLN A 6 -4.65 21.64 16.86
N LEU A 7 -3.86 22.56 17.43
CA LEU A 7 -3.50 23.81 16.76
C LEU A 7 -2.71 23.56 15.48
N SER A 8 -1.76 22.62 15.52
CA SER A 8 -0.97 22.24 14.34
C SER A 8 -1.84 21.63 13.23
N LEU A 9 -2.78 20.76 13.59
CA LEU A 9 -3.72 20.17 12.64
C LEU A 9 -4.67 21.23 12.06
N ALA A 10 -5.18 22.13 12.90
CA ALA A 10 -6.04 23.24 12.46
C ALA A 10 -5.32 24.10 11.42
N GLU A 11 -4.09 24.54 11.71
CA GLU A 11 -3.28 25.32 10.78
C GLU A 11 -2.96 24.54 9.49
N PHE A 12 -2.66 23.24 9.61
CA PHE A 12 -2.42 22.39 8.45
C PHE A 12 -3.63 22.29 7.52
N ILE A 13 -4.85 22.30 8.08
CA ILE A 13 -6.11 22.31 7.32
C ILE A 13 -6.38 23.70 6.73
N THR A 14 -6.37 24.76 7.53
CA THR A 14 -6.77 26.12 7.12
C THR A 14 -5.81 26.74 6.11
N SER A 15 -4.51 26.46 6.20
CA SER A 15 -3.49 26.90 5.22
C SER A 15 -3.57 26.20 3.85
N GLY A 16 -4.48 25.22 3.70
CA GLY A 16 -4.60 24.39 2.50
C GLY A 16 -3.45 23.39 2.30
N ALA A 17 -2.51 23.30 3.25
CA ALA A 17 -1.40 22.36 3.21
C ALA A 17 -1.88 20.90 3.24
N TYR A 18 -2.94 20.60 4.01
CA TYR A 18 -3.59 19.29 4.01
C TYR A 18 -4.09 18.89 2.62
N GLY A 19 -4.75 19.79 1.90
CA GLY A 19 -5.23 19.53 0.54
C GLY A 19 -4.08 19.23 -0.44
N ARG A 20 -2.98 20.00 -0.38
CA ARG A 20 -1.76 19.72 -1.17
C ARG A 20 -1.15 18.36 -0.82
N HIS A 21 -1.08 18.05 0.48
CA HIS A 21 -0.60 16.77 0.96
C HIS A 21 -1.44 15.60 0.42
N VAL A 22 -2.77 15.67 0.54
CA VAL A 22 -3.68 14.63 0.03
C VAL A 22 -3.52 14.45 -1.48
N ARG A 23 -3.42 15.53 -2.26
CA ARG A 23 -3.19 15.44 -3.71
C ARG A 23 -1.86 14.76 -4.05
N SER A 24 -0.79 15.16 -3.38
CA SER A 24 0.54 14.55 -3.55
C SER A 24 0.54 13.06 -3.18
N SER A 25 -0.04 12.73 -2.02
CA SER A 25 -0.18 11.35 -1.54
C SER A 25 -1.01 10.50 -2.51
N ARG A 26 -2.13 11.00 -3.03
CA ARG A 26 -2.95 10.30 -4.04
C ARG A 26 -2.17 9.99 -5.32
N LEU A 27 -1.36 10.93 -5.81
CA LEU A 27 -0.53 10.70 -6.99
C LEU A 27 0.54 9.63 -6.72
N ARG A 28 1.23 9.70 -5.58
CA ARG A 28 2.24 8.72 -5.19
C ARG A 28 1.64 7.31 -5.06
N TYR A 29 0.49 7.18 -4.43
CA TYR A 29 -0.17 5.89 -4.25
C TYR A 29 -0.71 5.34 -5.57
N ARG A 30 -1.27 6.17 -6.45
CA ARG A 30 -1.66 5.75 -7.80
C ARG A 30 -0.48 5.18 -8.59
N ARG A 31 0.67 5.87 -8.58
CA ARG A 31 1.88 5.37 -9.27
C ARG A 31 2.33 4.00 -8.76
N ARG A 32 2.38 3.81 -7.44
CA ARG A 32 2.73 2.52 -6.83
C ARG A 32 1.74 1.42 -7.22
N ARG A 33 0.45 1.76 -7.16
CA ARG A 33 -0.65 0.87 -7.47
C ARG A 33 -0.64 0.41 -8.93
N ASP A 34 -0.35 1.31 -9.85
CA ASP A 34 -0.31 1.00 -11.28
C ASP A 34 0.97 0.23 -11.66
N ALA A 35 2.07 0.40 -10.90
CA ALA A 35 3.33 -0.32 -11.10
C ALA A 35 3.32 -1.75 -10.52
N LEU A 36 2.59 -1.98 -9.43
CA LEU A 36 2.62 -3.25 -8.69
C LEU A 36 2.19 -4.47 -9.55
N PRO A 37 1.08 -4.45 -10.31
CA PRO A 37 0.69 -5.57 -11.16
C PRO A 37 1.75 -5.96 -12.18
N ALA A 38 2.40 -4.97 -12.80
CA ALA A 38 3.44 -5.22 -13.78
C ALA A 38 4.67 -5.90 -13.14
N ALA A 39 5.12 -5.40 -11.99
CA ALA A 39 6.24 -5.99 -11.26
C ALA A 39 5.95 -7.43 -10.81
N VAL A 40 4.74 -7.70 -10.30
CA VAL A 40 4.33 -9.07 -9.91
C VAL A 40 4.25 -9.98 -11.13
N PHE A 41 3.61 -9.55 -12.21
CA PHE A 41 3.47 -10.35 -13.42
C PHE A 41 4.83 -10.74 -14.03
N THR A 42 5.82 -9.85 -14.00
CA THR A 42 7.18 -10.15 -14.48
C THR A 42 7.90 -11.19 -13.64
N GLY A 43 7.70 -11.20 -12.31
CA GLY A 43 8.42 -12.10 -11.40
C GLY A 43 7.69 -13.40 -11.05
N ALA A 44 6.36 -13.40 -11.12
CA ALA A 44 5.47 -14.50 -10.71
C ALA A 44 4.15 -14.45 -11.50
N PRO A 45 4.14 -14.86 -12.78
CA PRO A 45 2.97 -14.78 -13.65
C PRO A 45 1.75 -15.58 -13.16
N GLU A 46 1.96 -16.57 -12.29
CA GLU A 46 0.91 -17.36 -11.63
C GLU A 46 0.22 -16.62 -10.48
N VAL A 47 0.78 -15.49 -10.03
CA VAL A 47 0.22 -14.67 -8.95
C VAL A 47 -0.64 -13.56 -9.52
N THR A 48 -1.89 -13.48 -9.09
CA THR A 48 -2.82 -12.43 -9.53
C THR A 48 -2.94 -11.33 -8.47
N VAL A 49 -2.73 -10.08 -8.85
CA VAL A 49 -2.98 -8.93 -7.96
C VAL A 49 -4.45 -8.51 -8.05
N THR A 50 -5.10 -8.38 -6.89
CA THR A 50 -6.52 -7.99 -6.73
C THR A 50 -6.67 -6.88 -5.70
N GLY A 51 -7.87 -6.30 -5.54
CA GLY A 51 -8.14 -5.29 -4.50
C GLY A 51 -7.63 -3.86 -4.81
N ILE A 52 -7.19 -3.60 -6.04
CA ILE A 52 -6.54 -2.34 -6.46
C ILE A 52 -7.52 -1.15 -6.65
N ALA A 53 -8.83 -1.34 -6.48
CA ALA A 53 -9.82 -0.33 -6.85
C ALA A 53 -9.80 0.94 -5.96
N ALA A 54 -9.55 0.82 -4.66
CA ALA A 54 -9.40 1.96 -3.74
C ALA A 54 -8.65 1.55 -2.46
N GLY A 55 -7.67 2.35 -2.02
CA GLY A 55 -6.94 2.13 -0.77
C GLY A 55 -5.41 2.08 -0.94
N LEU A 56 -4.73 1.64 0.12
CA LEU A 56 -3.26 1.50 0.20
C LEU A 56 -2.80 0.03 0.24
N HIS A 57 -3.72 -0.90 -0.02
CA HIS A 57 -3.50 -2.34 0.07
C HIS A 57 -3.79 -3.01 -1.27
N ALA A 58 -3.09 -4.10 -1.52
CA ALA A 58 -3.33 -5.01 -2.64
C ALA A 58 -3.36 -6.43 -2.09
N VAL A 59 -4.17 -7.29 -2.69
CA VAL A 59 -4.29 -8.70 -2.31
C VAL A 59 -3.67 -9.55 -3.40
N LEU A 60 -2.73 -10.42 -3.02
CA LEU A 60 -2.11 -11.37 -3.93
C LEU A 60 -2.86 -12.70 -3.84
N ARG A 61 -3.41 -13.15 -4.96
CA ARG A 61 -3.93 -14.51 -5.09
C ARG A 61 -2.78 -15.43 -5.46
N LEU A 62 -2.39 -16.26 -4.51
CA LEU A 62 -1.35 -17.27 -4.68
C LEU A 62 -1.98 -18.61 -5.09
N PRO A 63 -1.23 -19.48 -5.78
CA PRO A 63 -1.65 -20.86 -5.92
C PRO A 63 -1.73 -21.55 -4.55
N ARG A 64 -2.56 -22.59 -4.46
CA ARG A 64 -2.90 -23.23 -3.17
C ARG A 64 -1.66 -23.73 -2.43
N GLY A 65 -1.63 -23.52 -1.12
CA GLY A 65 -0.57 -24.00 -0.23
C GLY A 65 0.72 -23.17 -0.22
N MET A 66 0.77 -22.03 -0.91
CA MET A 66 1.99 -21.20 -0.99
C MET A 66 2.01 -19.99 -0.06
N GLU A 67 0.92 -19.70 0.67
CA GLU A 67 0.85 -18.49 1.49
C GLU A 67 1.96 -18.40 2.54
N GLN A 68 2.13 -19.44 3.35
CA GLN A 68 3.13 -19.45 4.42
C GLN A 68 4.56 -19.33 3.86
N SER A 69 4.88 -20.05 2.78
CA SER A 69 6.21 -20.00 2.17
C SER A 69 6.49 -18.65 1.53
N VAL A 70 5.50 -18.02 0.90
CA VAL A 70 5.61 -16.69 0.30
C VAL A 70 5.79 -15.61 1.37
N VAL A 71 5.02 -15.66 2.46
CA VAL A 71 5.18 -14.71 3.58
C VAL A 71 6.56 -14.84 4.21
N GLN A 72 7.05 -16.07 4.43
CA GLN A 72 8.38 -16.32 4.97
C GLN A 72 9.50 -15.82 4.03
N ALA A 73 9.39 -16.11 2.74
CA ALA A 73 10.35 -15.66 1.74
C ALA A 73 10.37 -14.13 1.62
N ALA A 74 9.20 -13.49 1.66
CA ALA A 74 9.07 -12.05 1.64
C ALA A 74 9.78 -11.40 2.83
N ALA A 75 9.61 -11.94 4.04
CA ALA A 75 10.30 -11.45 5.23
C ALA A 75 11.84 -11.50 5.08
N TRP A 76 12.38 -12.59 4.50
CA TRP A 76 13.82 -12.69 4.21
C TRP A 76 14.32 -11.67 3.17
N GLN A 77 13.43 -11.23 2.28
CA GLN A 77 13.72 -10.18 1.30
C GLN A 77 13.38 -8.77 1.81
N GLY A 78 13.02 -8.62 3.09
CA GLY A 78 12.66 -7.32 3.69
C GLY A 78 11.30 -6.79 3.21
N LEU A 79 10.44 -7.66 2.68
CA LEU A 79 9.09 -7.34 2.23
C LEU A 79 8.08 -7.73 3.31
N ALA A 80 7.34 -6.75 3.83
CA ALA A 80 6.26 -7.01 4.77
C ALA A 80 4.99 -7.44 4.01
N LEU A 81 4.65 -8.72 4.10
CA LEU A 81 3.38 -9.30 3.67
C LEU A 81 2.63 -9.82 4.89
N HIS A 82 1.30 -9.80 4.84
CA HIS A 82 0.44 -10.41 5.85
C HIS A 82 -0.43 -11.46 5.15
N GLY A 83 -0.52 -12.65 5.74
CA GLY A 83 -1.48 -13.66 5.32
C GLY A 83 -2.91 -13.19 5.56
N LEU A 84 -3.85 -13.74 4.79
CA LEU A 84 -5.28 -13.53 4.96
C LEU A 84 -5.86 -14.84 5.49
N ASP A 85 -5.76 -15.04 6.81
CA ASP A 85 -6.33 -16.20 7.50
C ASP A 85 -7.85 -16.35 7.28
#